data_AF-A0A9P6RIS5-F1
#
_entry.id   AF-A0A9P6RIS5-F1
#
_cell.length_a   1.000
_cell.length_b   1.000
_cell.length_c   1.000
_cell.angle_alpha   90.00
_cell.angle_beta   90.00
_cell.angle_gamma   90.00
#
_symmetry.space_group_name_H-M   'P 1'
#
loop_
_entity.id
_entity.type
_entity.pdbx_description
1 polymer ?
#
loop_
_entity_poly.entity_id
_entity_poly.type
_entity_poly.pdbx_seq_one_letter_code
_entity_poly.pdbx_strand_id
1 'polypeptide(L)'
;MISSDINAAFNSYIPHPDTFAGQRDGFSALTWLRAVRRFLIVSNVPEPLHTLVAISFLGPDATYWFASCGLKNDSPFNLFEKQFKSVFIPSDFGSQIRVRLASLRMSSTVNLYINETRQLLNALLADVDDISERKEIDSFACFSFIQGCPQSLNVLLRGLQIVKSVDSNDLMHAARQYDDIYHFKPDSKPSVGSFSDSTQSSDVILELKSVDPTAKENNRLRREINALRNGLRNKGNLAPLTAAERQRLKQRGACYRCRQDGHMARECGNGSLKNIPMTEDA
;
A
#
# COMPACT_ATOMS: atom_id res chain seq x y z
N MET A 1 7.36 46.50 -6.29
CA MET A 1 6.83 46.56 -4.91
C MET A 1 5.66 45.60 -4.63
N ILE A 2 5.15 44.82 -5.60
CA ILE A 2 4.02 43.87 -5.38
C ILE A 2 4.50 42.47 -4.92
N SER A 3 5.80 42.17 -5.02
CA SER A 3 6.35 40.82 -4.78
C SER A 3 6.61 40.49 -3.29
N SER A 4 6.87 41.49 -2.44
CA SER A 4 7.14 41.26 -1.00
C SER A 4 5.88 40.86 -0.23
N ASP A 5 4.74 41.47 -0.57
CA ASP A 5 3.52 41.34 0.23
C ASP A 5 2.75 40.05 -0.11
N ILE A 6 2.86 39.57 -1.35
CA ILE A 6 2.39 38.24 -1.75
C ILE A 6 3.21 37.16 -1.03
N ASN A 7 4.54 37.31 -0.95
CA ASN A 7 5.38 36.35 -0.22
C ASN A 7 5.12 36.35 1.28
N ALA A 8 4.81 37.49 1.89
CA ALA A 8 4.45 37.57 3.31
C ALA A 8 3.09 36.92 3.63
N ALA A 9 2.08 37.13 2.77
CA ALA A 9 0.76 36.50 2.90
C ALA A 9 0.77 35.01 2.52
N PHE A 10 1.64 34.60 1.59
CA PHE A 10 1.84 33.19 1.24
C PHE A 10 2.56 32.45 2.36
N ASN A 11 3.56 33.08 3.00
CA ASN A 11 4.27 32.54 4.16
C ASN A 11 3.39 32.37 5.41
N SER A 12 2.35 33.19 5.59
CA SER A 12 1.41 33.06 6.72
C SER A 12 0.37 31.94 6.53
N TYR A 13 0.21 31.42 5.30
CA TYR A 13 -0.70 30.33 4.96
C TYR A 13 0.00 29.01 4.65
N ILE A 14 1.32 28.93 4.82
CA ILE A 14 2.03 27.66 4.61
C ILE A 14 1.50 26.67 5.66
N PRO A 15 0.88 25.55 5.24
CA PRO A 15 0.40 24.55 6.17
C PRO A 15 1.58 23.99 6.95
N HIS A 16 1.60 24.27 8.25
CA HIS A 16 2.61 23.76 9.16
C HIS A 16 2.46 22.24 9.30
N PRO A 17 3.58 21.49 9.33
CA PRO A 17 3.52 20.06 9.62
C PRO A 17 2.91 19.81 11.01
N ASP A 18 2.03 18.81 11.10
CA ASP A 18 1.50 18.36 12.38
C ASP A 18 2.63 17.80 13.26
N THR A 19 2.43 17.84 14.58
CA THR A 19 3.37 17.24 15.52
C THR A 19 3.37 15.72 15.40
N PHE A 20 4.53 15.09 15.19
CA PHE A 20 4.63 13.63 15.08
C PHE A 20 4.66 12.96 16.45
N ALA A 21 3.56 12.32 16.83
CA ALA A 21 3.41 11.68 18.12
C ALA A 21 4.20 10.36 18.31
N GLY A 22 5.00 9.94 17.33
CA GLY A 22 5.83 8.72 17.44
C GLY A 22 5.13 7.41 17.06
N GLN A 23 4.02 7.47 16.31
CA GLN A 23 3.35 6.25 15.86
C GLN A 23 4.26 5.43 14.94
N ARG A 24 4.37 4.11 15.19
CA ARG A 24 5.10 3.16 14.34
C ARG A 24 4.25 2.65 13.17
N ASP A 25 3.52 3.56 12.54
CA ASP A 25 2.78 3.29 11.32
C ASP A 25 3.51 3.91 10.13
N GLY A 26 3.77 3.11 9.10
CA GLY A 26 4.50 3.57 7.93
C GLY A 26 3.76 4.66 7.15
N PHE A 27 2.41 4.67 7.16
CA PHE A 27 1.65 5.73 6.48
C PHE A 27 1.73 7.06 7.23
N SER A 28 1.53 7.05 8.55
CA SER A 28 1.66 8.26 9.38
C SER A 28 3.09 8.84 9.31
N ALA A 29 4.10 7.97 9.43
CA ALA A 29 5.51 8.39 9.36
C ALA A 29 5.87 8.99 7.99
N LEU A 30 5.47 8.37 6.88
CA LEU A 30 5.70 8.91 5.54
C LEU A 30 4.92 10.19 5.26
N THR A 31 3.67 10.26 5.71
CA THR A 31 2.83 11.46 5.53
C THR A 31 3.43 12.65 6.26
N TRP A 32 3.84 12.46 7.51
CA TRP A 32 4.51 13.49 8.29
C TRP A 32 5.83 13.92 7.64
N LEU A 33 6.68 12.95 7.25
CA LEU A 33 7.99 13.26 6.65
C LEU A 33 7.84 14.09 5.35
N ARG A 34 6.83 13.78 4.54
CA ARG A 34 6.49 14.56 3.33
C ARG A 34 6.00 15.97 3.65
N ALA A 35 5.19 16.12 4.69
CA ALA A 35 4.74 17.44 5.14
C ALA A 35 5.93 18.30 5.57
N VAL A 36 6.86 17.74 6.35
CA VAL A 36 8.11 18.41 6.76
C VAL A 36 8.96 18.78 5.55
N ARG A 37 9.23 17.84 4.63
CA ARG A 37 9.98 18.14 3.38
C ARG A 37 9.37 19.30 2.60
N ARG A 38 8.04 19.28 2.43
CA ARG A 38 7.32 20.34 1.72
C ARG A 38 7.49 21.68 2.43
N PHE A 39 7.35 21.70 3.76
CA PHE A 39 7.55 22.90 4.55
C PHE A 39 8.96 23.46 4.41
N LEU A 40 10.00 22.62 4.51
CA LEU A 40 11.40 23.04 4.35
C LEU A 40 11.65 23.71 2.98
N ILE A 41 11.07 23.15 1.91
CA ILE A 41 11.19 23.68 0.55
C ILE A 41 10.43 25.01 0.41
N VAL A 42 9.16 25.05 0.83
CA VAL A 42 8.30 26.24 0.64
C VAL A 42 8.78 27.41 1.50
N SER A 43 9.24 27.14 2.71
CA SER A 43 9.80 28.16 3.62
C SER A 43 11.26 28.54 3.31
N ASN A 44 11.87 27.92 2.28
CA ASN A 44 13.25 28.17 1.87
C ASN A 44 14.26 28.11 3.03
N VAL A 45 14.11 27.10 3.91
CA VAL A 45 14.97 26.95 5.09
C VAL A 45 16.38 26.56 4.63
N PRO A 46 17.46 27.13 5.19
CA PRO A 46 18.82 26.68 4.92
C PRO A 46 19.05 25.22 5.31
N GLU A 47 19.76 24.46 4.48
CA GLU A 47 20.03 23.02 4.68
C GLU A 47 20.59 22.67 6.08
N PRO A 48 21.52 23.44 6.68
CA PRO A 48 22.02 23.13 8.02
C PRO A 48 20.95 23.17 9.12
N LEU A 49 19.83 23.86 8.89
CA LEU A 49 18.75 24.02 9.85
C LEU A 49 17.59 23.03 9.62
N HIS A 50 17.61 22.25 8.53
CA HIS A 50 16.52 21.33 8.20
C HIS A 50 16.26 20.31 9.31
N THR A 51 17.31 19.71 9.86
CA THR A 51 17.21 18.74 10.95
C THR A 51 16.66 19.40 12.22
N LEU A 52 17.15 20.60 12.57
CA LEU A 52 16.65 21.36 13.71
C LEU A 52 15.15 21.67 13.59
N VAL A 53 14.71 22.11 12.41
CA VAL A 53 13.30 22.39 12.13
C VAL A 53 12.46 21.10 12.18
N ALA A 54 12.95 19.99 11.64
CA ALA A 54 12.26 18.72 11.72
C ALA A 54 12.06 18.24 13.17
N ILE A 55 13.08 18.43 14.02
CA ILE A 55 13.01 18.10 15.46
C ILE A 55 11.95 18.94 16.18
N SER A 56 11.78 20.21 15.81
CA SER A 56 10.75 21.07 16.44
C SER A 56 9.31 20.59 16.19
N PHE A 57 9.09 19.77 15.17
CA PHE A 57 7.80 19.16 14.87
C PHE A 57 7.66 17.72 15.42
N LEU A 58 8.65 17.22 16.17
CA LEU A 58 8.54 15.94 16.87
C LEU A 58 7.74 16.11 18.16
N GLY A 59 6.83 15.17 18.40
CA GLY A 59 6.17 15.00 19.69
C GLY A 59 7.10 14.37 20.72
N PRO A 60 6.70 14.37 22.00
CA PRO A 60 7.55 13.98 23.13
C PRO A 60 8.17 12.58 22.98
N ASP A 61 7.38 11.60 22.54
CA ASP A 61 7.85 10.22 22.34
C ASP A 61 8.92 10.11 21.26
N ALA A 62 8.77 10.87 20.18
CA ALA A 62 9.74 10.91 19.09
C ALA A 62 10.99 11.74 19.45
N THR A 63 10.85 12.73 20.33
CA THR A 63 12.00 13.48 20.87
C THR A 63 12.91 12.57 21.71
N TYR A 64 12.35 11.66 22.52
CA TYR A 64 13.16 10.67 23.26
C TYR A 64 13.96 9.77 22.31
N TRP A 65 13.34 9.35 21.19
CA TRP A 65 14.07 8.64 20.15
C TRP A 65 15.23 9.48 19.58
N PHE A 66 14.99 10.75 19.25
CA PHE A 66 16.04 11.62 18.72
C PHE A 66 17.21 11.79 19.69
N ALA A 67 16.92 11.96 20.99
CA ALA A 67 17.95 12.02 22.02
C ALA A 67 18.77 10.72 22.10
N SER A 68 18.16 9.57 21.79
CA SER A 68 18.83 8.26 21.80
C SER A 68 19.56 7.89 20.51
N CYS A 69 19.24 8.52 19.38
CA CYS A 69 19.79 8.13 18.07
C CYS A 69 21.20 8.69 17.79
N GLY A 70 21.67 9.61 18.63
CA GLY A 70 23.03 10.16 18.56
C GLY A 70 23.26 11.17 17.44
N LEU A 71 22.19 11.62 16.76
CA LEU A 71 22.26 12.68 15.77
C LEU A 71 22.39 14.04 16.47
N LYS A 72 23.18 14.93 15.87
CA LYS A 72 23.29 16.33 16.29
C LYS A 72 22.29 17.20 15.53
N ASN A 73 21.94 18.36 16.11
CA ASN A 73 20.99 19.30 15.50
C ASN A 73 21.46 19.85 14.13
N ASP A 74 22.78 19.90 13.90
CA ASP A 74 23.44 20.34 12.66
C ASP A 74 23.68 19.19 11.67
N SER A 75 23.18 17.98 11.97
CA SER A 75 23.35 16.84 11.07
C SER A 75 22.59 17.07 9.76
N PRO A 76 23.11 16.59 8.62
CA PRO A 76 22.43 16.71 7.35
C PRO A 76 21.11 15.94 7.37
N PHE A 77 20.09 16.52 6.74
CA PHE A 77 18.71 16.03 6.83
C PHE A 77 18.55 14.61 6.31
N ASN A 78 19.30 14.21 5.28
CA ASN A 78 19.29 12.84 4.74
C ASN A 78 19.63 11.75 5.79
N LEU A 79 20.53 12.03 6.75
CA LEU A 79 20.87 11.11 7.82
C LEU A 79 19.73 11.00 8.83
N PHE A 80 19.11 12.14 9.15
CA PHE A 80 17.89 12.17 9.96
C PHE A 80 16.79 11.33 9.33
N GLU A 81 16.52 11.50 8.03
CA GLU A 81 15.49 10.73 7.33
C GLU A 81 15.76 9.23 7.34
N LYS A 82 17.00 8.82 7.08
CA LYS A 82 17.38 7.41 7.06
C LYS A 82 17.15 6.75 8.41
N GLN A 83 17.54 7.42 9.50
CA GLN A 83 17.33 6.94 10.87
C GLN A 83 15.86 7.00 11.30
N PHE A 84 15.14 8.04 10.90
CA PHE A 84 13.72 8.17 11.19
C PHE A 84 12.94 7.01 10.56
N LYS A 85 13.21 6.72 9.29
CA LYS A 85 12.57 5.62 8.56
C LYS A 85 12.92 4.26 9.17
N SER A 86 14.17 4.04 9.58
CA SER A 86 14.59 2.74 10.15
C SER A 86 13.87 2.40 11.45
N VAL A 87 13.44 3.41 12.21
CA VAL A 87 12.76 3.22 13.51
C VAL A 87 11.24 3.25 13.40
N PHE A 88 10.69 4.18 12.62
CA PHE A 88 9.23 4.40 12.57
C PHE A 88 8.53 3.70 11.40
N ILE A 89 9.27 3.30 10.35
CA ILE A 89 8.73 2.52 9.25
C ILE A 89 9.14 1.05 9.41
N PRO A 90 8.19 0.11 9.51
CA PRO A 90 8.51 -1.31 9.56
C PRO A 90 9.34 -1.75 8.35
N SER A 91 10.33 -2.61 8.57
CA SER A 91 11.24 -3.08 7.50
C SER A 91 10.52 -3.82 6.36
N ASP A 92 9.36 -4.41 6.64
CA ASP A 92 8.52 -5.13 5.68
C ASP A 92 7.36 -4.29 5.13
N PHE A 93 7.31 -2.99 5.45
CA PHE A 93 6.20 -2.11 5.10
C PHE A 93 5.92 -2.08 3.58
N GLY A 94 6.96 -2.00 2.75
CA GLY A 94 6.80 -2.04 1.29
C GLY A 94 6.19 -3.37 0.80
N SER A 95 6.63 -4.49 1.37
CA SER A 95 6.05 -5.81 1.07
C SER A 95 4.60 -5.91 1.54
N GLN A 96 4.28 -5.38 2.73
CA GLN A 96 2.91 -5.33 3.24
C GLN A 96 2.01 -4.50 2.33
N ILE A 97 2.48 -3.36 1.81
CA ILE A 97 1.71 -2.55 0.87
C ILE A 97 1.48 -3.28 -0.45
N ARG A 98 2.50 -3.92 -1.03
CA ARG A 98 2.36 -4.71 -2.27
C ARG A 98 1.33 -5.82 -2.10
N VAL A 99 1.39 -6.52 -0.97
CA VAL A 99 0.41 -7.57 -0.62
C VAL A 99 -0.99 -6.98 -0.47
N ARG A 100 -1.13 -5.86 0.25
CA ARG A 100 -2.41 -5.17 0.44
C ARG A 100 -3.00 -4.72 -0.89
N LEU A 101 -2.20 -4.10 -1.76
CA LEU A 101 -2.59 -3.65 -3.09
C LEU A 101 -3.02 -4.83 -3.98
N ALA A 102 -2.26 -5.94 -3.97
CA ALA A 102 -2.61 -7.14 -4.70
C ALA A 102 -3.93 -7.77 -4.23
N SER A 103 -4.23 -7.69 -2.93
CA SER A 103 -5.46 -8.23 -2.32
C SER A 103 -6.65 -7.27 -2.34
N LEU A 104 -6.44 -6.00 -2.70
CA LEU A 104 -7.46 -4.96 -2.63
C LEU A 104 -8.61 -5.29 -3.60
N ARG A 105 -9.84 -5.13 -3.13
CA ARG A 105 -11.08 -5.38 -3.88
C ARG A 105 -12.04 -4.24 -3.66
N MET A 106 -12.76 -3.84 -4.70
CA MET A 106 -13.83 -2.86 -4.57
C MET A 106 -14.96 -3.45 -3.74
N SER A 107 -15.12 -2.97 -2.50
CA SER A 107 -16.15 -3.44 -1.56
C SER A 107 -17.34 -2.49 -1.44
N SER A 108 -17.17 -1.22 -1.81
CA SER A 108 -18.17 -0.17 -1.67
C SER A 108 -18.25 0.66 -2.96
N THR A 109 -17.75 1.90 -2.94
CA THR A 109 -17.76 2.81 -4.09
C THR A 109 -16.43 2.79 -4.83
N VAL A 110 -16.47 3.11 -6.13
CA VAL A 110 -15.26 3.25 -6.93
C VAL A 110 -14.35 4.35 -6.37
N ASN A 111 -14.93 5.45 -5.84
CA ASN A 111 -14.16 6.54 -5.24
C ASN A 111 -13.36 6.12 -4.00
N LEU A 112 -13.95 5.34 -3.08
CA LEU A 112 -13.23 4.83 -1.92
C LEU A 112 -12.11 3.88 -2.36
N TYR A 113 -12.41 2.98 -3.31
CA TYR A 113 -11.43 2.06 -3.87
C TYR A 113 -10.26 2.77 -4.57
N ILE A 114 -10.52 3.83 -5.34
CA ILE A 114 -9.50 4.69 -5.95
C ILE A 114 -8.65 5.35 -4.87
N ASN A 115 -9.26 5.93 -3.84
CA ASN A 115 -8.54 6.63 -2.78
C ASN A 115 -7.61 5.68 -2.01
N GLU A 116 -8.09 4.47 -1.67
CA GLU A 116 -7.26 3.45 -1.04
C GLU A 116 -6.11 3.03 -1.96
N THR A 117 -6.37 2.79 -3.24
CA THR A 117 -5.33 2.45 -4.22
C THR A 117 -4.26 3.55 -4.32
N ARG A 118 -4.67 4.82 -4.37
CA ARG A 118 -3.76 5.97 -4.39
C ARG A 118 -2.92 6.06 -3.14
N GLN A 119 -3.50 5.83 -1.97
CA GLN A 119 -2.76 5.84 -0.70
C GLN A 119 -1.64 4.79 -0.71
N LEU A 120 -1.95 3.57 -1.15
CA LEU A 120 -0.97 2.48 -1.25
C LEU A 120 0.11 2.78 -2.29
N LEU A 121 -0.28 3.24 -3.48
CA LEU A 121 0.65 3.60 -4.54
C LEU A 121 1.60 4.73 -4.12
N ASN A 122 1.05 5.78 -3.50
CA ASN A 122 1.85 6.88 -2.98
C ASN A 122 2.84 6.40 -1.91
N ALA A 123 2.49 5.43 -1.08
CA ALA A 123 3.43 4.88 -0.10
C ALA A 123 4.57 4.09 -0.75
N LEU A 124 4.29 3.31 -1.81
CA LEU A 124 5.33 2.60 -2.56
C LEU A 124 6.29 3.54 -3.31
N LEU A 125 5.75 4.63 -3.86
CA LEU A 125 6.53 5.61 -4.64
C LEU A 125 7.25 6.65 -3.77
N ALA A 126 7.26 6.49 -2.44
CA ALA A 126 7.79 7.52 -1.54
C ALA A 126 9.29 7.73 -1.62
N ASP A 127 10.04 6.64 -1.84
CA ASP A 127 11.50 6.61 -1.81
C ASP A 127 12.10 6.06 -3.11
N VAL A 128 11.31 6.10 -4.18
CA VAL A 128 11.69 5.59 -5.50
C VAL A 128 12.11 6.76 -6.38
N ASP A 129 13.42 6.94 -6.48
CA ASP A 129 14.06 7.93 -7.36
C ASP A 129 14.28 7.39 -8.78
N ASP A 130 14.40 6.07 -8.94
CA ASP A 130 14.60 5.44 -10.25
C ASP A 130 13.31 5.42 -11.09
N ILE A 131 13.42 5.91 -12.33
CA ILE A 131 12.33 5.95 -13.31
C ILE A 131 11.91 4.54 -13.70
N SER A 132 12.85 3.58 -13.78
CA SER A 132 12.53 2.21 -14.17
C SER A 132 11.73 1.52 -13.07
N GLU A 133 12.19 1.56 -11.81
CA GLU A 133 11.44 1.03 -10.66
C GLU A 133 10.06 1.69 -10.52
N ARG A 134 9.96 3.01 -10.73
CA ARG A 134 8.69 3.73 -10.73
C ARG A 134 7.71 3.17 -11.76
N LYS A 135 8.17 2.86 -12.98
CA LYS A 135 7.33 2.25 -14.03
C LYS A 135 6.90 0.83 -13.69
N GLU A 136 7.76 0.05 -13.04
CA GLU A 136 7.41 -1.30 -12.59
C GLU A 136 6.31 -1.26 -11.50
N ILE A 137 6.45 -0.34 -10.53
CA ILE A 137 5.44 -0.12 -9.48
C ILE A 137 4.12 0.35 -10.08
N ASP A 138 4.16 1.27 -11.04
CA ASP A 138 2.97 1.76 -11.75
C ASP A 138 2.26 0.63 -12.50
N SER A 139 3.01 -0.17 -13.26
CA SER A 139 2.47 -1.34 -13.98
C SER A 139 1.85 -2.36 -13.02
N PHE A 140 2.52 -2.66 -11.91
CA PHE A 140 2.01 -3.54 -10.87
C PHE A 140 0.71 -2.99 -10.24
N ALA A 141 0.65 -1.68 -9.99
CA ALA A 141 -0.52 -1.03 -9.43
C ALA A 141 -1.71 -1.01 -10.40
N CYS A 142 -1.49 -0.69 -11.68
CA CYS A 142 -2.50 -0.77 -12.74
C CYS A 142 -3.09 -2.18 -12.83
N PHE A 143 -2.21 -3.19 -12.88
CA PHE A 143 -2.63 -4.58 -12.98
C PHE A 143 -3.40 -5.04 -11.72
N SER A 144 -2.93 -4.65 -10.52
CA SER A 144 -3.62 -4.93 -9.26
C SER A 144 -4.99 -4.26 -9.17
N PHE A 145 -5.07 -2.99 -9.60
CA PHE A 145 -6.30 -2.19 -9.59
C PHE A 145 -7.38 -2.81 -10.47
N ILE A 146 -7.05 -3.16 -11.71
CA ILE A 146 -7.97 -3.82 -12.65
C ILE A 146 -8.47 -5.14 -12.07
N GLN A 147 -7.56 -5.96 -11.53
CA GLN A 147 -7.91 -7.26 -10.92
C GLN A 147 -8.81 -7.12 -9.69
N GLY A 148 -8.82 -5.96 -9.04
CA GLY A 148 -9.66 -5.69 -7.88
C GLY A 148 -11.01 -5.04 -8.18
N CYS A 149 -11.20 -4.54 -9.41
CA CYS A 149 -12.47 -4.01 -9.89
C CYS A 149 -13.51 -5.12 -10.14
N PRO A 150 -14.81 -4.80 -10.07
CA PRO A 150 -15.87 -5.69 -10.52
C PRO A 150 -15.67 -6.11 -11.96
N GLN A 151 -16.16 -7.31 -12.32
CA GLN A 151 -15.92 -7.88 -13.65
C GLN A 151 -16.37 -6.95 -14.79
N SER A 152 -17.49 -6.23 -14.62
CA SER A 152 -18.00 -5.28 -15.60
C SER A 152 -17.05 -4.10 -15.86
N LEU A 153 -16.49 -3.51 -14.79
CA LEU A 153 -15.52 -2.41 -14.88
C LEU A 153 -14.16 -2.91 -15.38
N ASN A 154 -13.76 -4.12 -14.98
CA ASN A 154 -12.51 -4.75 -15.39
C ASN A 154 -12.41 -4.88 -16.92
N VAL A 155 -13.48 -5.32 -17.59
CA VAL A 155 -13.50 -5.46 -19.06
C VAL A 155 -13.30 -4.11 -19.76
N LEU A 156 -13.96 -3.05 -19.28
CA LEU A 156 -13.82 -1.70 -19.85
C LEU A 156 -12.40 -1.17 -19.69
N LEU A 157 -11.84 -1.29 -18.49
CA LEU A 157 -10.49 -0.80 -18.19
C LEU A 157 -9.40 -1.58 -18.94
N ARG A 158 -9.57 -2.89 -19.13
CA ARG A 158 -8.66 -3.69 -19.97
C ARG A 158 -8.73 -3.29 -21.43
N GLY A 159 -9.93 -2.97 -21.94
CA GLY A 159 -10.10 -2.44 -23.28
C GLY A 159 -9.27 -1.17 -23.49
N LEU A 160 -9.30 -0.25 -22.53
CA LEU A 160 -8.47 0.97 -22.57
C LEU A 160 -6.97 0.67 -22.53
N GLN A 161 -6.53 -0.27 -21.69
CA GLN A 161 -5.12 -0.62 -21.54
C GLN A 161 -4.52 -1.28 -22.81
N ILE A 162 -5.35 -1.96 -23.61
CA ILE A 162 -4.94 -2.53 -24.90
C ILE A 162 -4.79 -1.43 -25.96
N VAL A 163 -5.70 -0.46 -25.95
CA VAL A 163 -5.74 0.60 -26.98
C VAL A 163 -4.71 1.69 -26.71
N LYS A 164 -4.36 1.93 -25.45
CA LYS A 164 -3.45 3.00 -25.04
C LYS A 164 -2.53 2.52 -23.90
N SER A 165 -1.27 2.94 -23.92
CA SER A 165 -0.43 2.87 -22.72
C SER A 165 -0.94 3.90 -21.72
N VAL A 166 -1.65 3.43 -20.70
CA VAL A 166 -2.31 4.25 -19.68
C VAL A 166 -1.54 4.11 -18.36
N ASP A 167 -1.20 5.24 -17.73
CA ASP A 167 -0.61 5.25 -16.39
C ASP A 167 -1.67 4.98 -15.30
N SER A 168 -1.22 4.78 -14.06
CA SER A 168 -2.17 4.51 -12.96
C SER A 168 -3.17 5.65 -12.71
N ASN A 169 -2.81 6.91 -12.98
CA ASN A 169 -3.68 8.06 -12.74
C ASN A 169 -4.79 8.15 -13.78
N ASP A 170 -4.44 8.03 -15.06
CA ASP A 170 -5.36 8.00 -16.18
C ASP A 170 -6.34 6.83 -16.04
N LEU A 171 -5.85 5.66 -15.59
CA LEU A 171 -6.69 4.48 -15.37
C LEU A 171 -7.71 4.72 -14.25
N MET A 172 -7.29 5.32 -13.14
CA MET A 172 -8.20 5.67 -12.04
C MET A 172 -9.18 6.77 -12.44
N HIS A 173 -8.76 7.73 -13.28
CA HIS A 173 -9.63 8.76 -13.81
C HIS A 173 -10.70 8.17 -14.74
N ALA A 174 -10.31 7.27 -15.65
CA ALA A 174 -11.24 6.54 -16.50
C ALA A 174 -12.23 5.69 -15.68
N ALA A 175 -11.76 5.03 -14.62
CA ALA A 175 -12.63 4.28 -13.72
C ALA A 175 -13.71 5.16 -13.06
N ARG A 176 -13.35 6.37 -12.62
CA ARG A 176 -14.32 7.35 -12.09
C ARG A 176 -15.34 7.76 -13.17
N GLN A 177 -14.88 8.08 -14.37
CA GLN A 177 -15.78 8.46 -15.47
C GLN A 177 -16.77 7.34 -15.82
N TYR A 178 -16.33 6.09 -15.84
CA TYR A 178 -17.23 4.97 -16.06
C TYR A 178 -18.20 4.78 -14.89
N ASP A 179 -17.78 5.01 -13.65
CA ASP A 179 -18.66 4.93 -12.48
C ASP A 179 -19.75 6.00 -12.50
N ASP A 180 -19.43 7.21 -12.98
CA ASP A 180 -20.40 8.30 -13.13
C ASP A 180 -21.51 7.94 -14.15
N ILE A 181 -21.20 7.07 -15.13
CA ILE A 181 -22.14 6.65 -16.17
C ILE A 181 -22.91 5.37 -15.77
N TYR A 182 -22.21 4.38 -15.20
CA TYR A 182 -22.74 3.02 -15.02
C TYR A 182 -23.04 2.65 -13.56
N HIS A 183 -22.61 3.45 -12.58
CA HIS A 183 -22.83 3.24 -11.14
C HIS A 183 -22.53 1.80 -10.67
N PHE A 184 -21.25 1.43 -10.71
CA PHE A 184 -20.86 0.04 -10.46
C PHE A 184 -21.11 -0.38 -9.01
N LYS A 185 -21.54 -1.63 -8.83
CA LYS A 185 -21.71 -2.25 -7.52
C LYS A 185 -20.62 -3.31 -7.27
N PRO A 186 -20.29 -3.59 -6.01
CA PRO A 186 -19.36 -4.68 -5.66
C PRO A 186 -19.88 -6.03 -6.15
N ASP A 187 -18.97 -6.92 -6.57
CA ASP A 187 -19.33 -8.28 -6.93
C ASP A 187 -19.90 -9.00 -5.69
N SER A 188 -21.12 -9.50 -5.80
CA SER A 188 -21.89 -10.07 -4.67
C SER A 188 -21.38 -11.44 -4.18
N LYS A 189 -20.36 -11.99 -4.84
CA LYS A 189 -19.71 -13.26 -4.49
C LYS A 189 -18.21 -13.17 -4.80
N PRO A 190 -17.33 -13.82 -4.02
CA PRO A 190 -15.97 -14.05 -4.48
C PRO A 190 -16.04 -14.91 -5.73
N SER A 191 -15.88 -14.27 -6.90
CA SER A 191 -15.70 -14.98 -8.14
C SER A 191 -14.43 -15.81 -8.00
N VAL A 192 -14.59 -17.10 -7.74
CA VAL A 192 -13.57 -18.11 -8.03
C VAL A 192 -13.54 -18.20 -9.56
N GLY A 193 -12.99 -17.16 -10.18
CA GLY A 193 -12.66 -17.14 -11.59
C GLY A 193 -11.50 -18.08 -11.81
N SER A 194 -11.77 -19.37 -11.82
CA SER A 194 -10.97 -20.33 -12.54
C SER A 194 -11.11 -19.98 -14.02
N PHE A 195 -10.24 -19.10 -14.50
CA PHE A 195 -9.93 -19.04 -15.92
C PHE A 195 -9.11 -20.29 -16.25
N SER A 196 -9.78 -21.44 -16.29
CA SER A 196 -9.32 -22.57 -17.09
C SER A 196 -9.68 -22.22 -18.53
N ASP A 197 -8.75 -21.60 -19.23
CA ASP A 197 -8.81 -21.48 -20.68
C ASP A 197 -8.47 -22.85 -21.26
N SER A 198 -9.45 -23.74 -21.23
CA SER A 198 -9.42 -25.01 -21.95
C SER A 198 -9.99 -24.77 -23.33
N THR A 199 -9.18 -24.19 -24.21
CA THR A 199 -9.34 -24.33 -25.65
C THR A 199 -8.62 -25.60 -26.09
N GLN A 200 -9.28 -26.75 -25.88
CA GLN A 200 -9.10 -27.89 -26.76
C GLN A 200 -9.88 -27.58 -28.04
N SER A 201 -9.18 -27.08 -29.06
CA SER A 201 -9.59 -27.32 -30.44
C SER A 201 -8.32 -27.64 -31.21
N SER A 202 -8.23 -28.90 -31.59
CA SER A 202 -7.27 -29.45 -32.51
C SER A 202 -7.30 -28.73 -33.86
N ASP A 203 -6.11 -28.69 -34.45
CA ASP A 203 -5.79 -28.46 -35.84
C ASP A 203 -5.57 -27.01 -36.35
N VAL A 204 -4.36 -26.85 -36.88
CA VAL A 204 -3.79 -25.74 -37.68
C VAL A 204 -3.28 -24.53 -36.88
N ILE A 205 -2.10 -24.68 -36.27
CA ILE A 205 -1.24 -23.53 -35.90
C ILE A 205 -0.29 -23.25 -37.07
N LEU A 206 -0.69 -22.32 -37.92
CA LEU A 206 0.27 -21.50 -38.68
C LEU A 206 0.93 -20.55 -37.69
N GLU A 207 2.24 -20.70 -37.58
CA GLU A 207 3.13 -20.04 -36.64
C GLU A 207 3.20 -18.52 -36.90
N LEU A 208 2.28 -17.74 -36.30
CA LEU A 208 2.44 -16.29 -36.15
C LEU A 208 2.95 -15.97 -34.75
N LYS A 209 4.27 -15.90 -34.62
CA LYS A 209 4.96 -15.35 -33.45
C LYS A 209 4.87 -13.82 -33.45
N SER A 210 3.71 -13.26 -33.11
CA SER A 210 3.64 -11.91 -32.57
C SER A 210 3.54 -12.01 -31.04
N VAL A 211 4.69 -12.16 -30.40
CA VAL A 211 4.79 -12.03 -28.93
C VAL A 211 4.53 -10.56 -28.62
N ASP A 212 3.27 -10.21 -28.36
CA ASP A 212 2.92 -8.90 -27.82
C ASP A 212 3.67 -8.71 -26.48
N PRO A 213 4.59 -7.73 -26.39
CA PRO A 213 5.38 -7.51 -25.17
C PRO A 213 4.48 -7.23 -23.95
N THR A 214 3.27 -6.70 -24.16
CA THR A 214 2.30 -6.47 -23.07
C THR A 214 1.73 -7.78 -22.53
N ALA A 215 1.57 -8.81 -23.35
CA ALA A 215 1.05 -10.11 -22.92
C ALA A 215 2.05 -10.87 -22.03
N LYS A 216 3.35 -10.78 -22.34
CA LYS A 216 4.41 -11.38 -21.53
C LYS A 216 4.49 -10.71 -20.14
N GLU A 217 4.45 -9.38 -20.11
CA GLU A 217 4.48 -8.62 -18.85
C GLU A 217 3.22 -8.85 -18.01
N ASN A 218 2.04 -8.84 -18.63
CA ASN A 218 0.79 -9.18 -17.95
C ASN A 218 0.82 -10.57 -17.31
N ASN A 219 1.43 -11.57 -17.98
CA ASN A 219 1.60 -12.90 -17.42
C ASN A 219 2.58 -12.93 -16.23
N ARG A 220 3.64 -12.12 -16.25
CA ARG A 220 4.56 -11.93 -15.10
C ARG A 220 3.80 -11.35 -13.91
N LEU A 221 3.12 -10.23 -14.10
CA LEU A 221 2.35 -9.53 -13.05
C LEU A 221 1.22 -10.41 -12.48
N ARG A 222 0.55 -11.21 -13.33
CA ARG A 222 -0.42 -12.23 -12.88
C ARG A 222 0.18 -13.22 -11.90
N ARG A 223 1.34 -13.78 -12.23
CA ARG A 223 2.02 -14.77 -11.37
C ARG A 223 2.45 -14.13 -10.05
N GLU A 224 3.00 -12.92 -10.10
CA GLU A 224 3.42 -12.18 -8.91
C GLU A 224 2.24 -11.90 -7.96
N ILE A 225 1.15 -11.33 -8.47
CA ILE A 225 -0.05 -11.06 -7.66
C ILE A 225 -0.62 -12.34 -7.05
N ASN A 226 -0.71 -13.41 -7.84
CA ASN A 226 -1.22 -14.68 -7.34
C ASN A 226 -0.30 -15.27 -6.26
N ALA A 227 1.03 -15.14 -6.39
CA ALA A 227 1.97 -15.55 -5.36
C ALA A 227 1.77 -14.75 -4.06
N LEU A 228 1.61 -13.43 -4.14
CA LEU A 228 1.34 -12.56 -2.97
C LEU A 228 0.02 -12.94 -2.28
N ARG A 229 -1.07 -13.14 -3.05
CA ARG A 229 -2.37 -13.58 -2.52
C ARG A 229 -2.31 -14.97 -1.90
N ASN A 230 -1.60 -15.91 -2.53
CA ASN A 230 -1.43 -17.26 -2.01
C ASN A 230 -0.55 -17.28 -0.74
N GLY A 231 0.43 -16.37 -0.63
CA GLY A 231 1.19 -16.16 0.60
C GLY A 231 0.31 -15.74 1.78
N LEU A 232 -0.69 -14.88 1.56
CA LEU A 232 -1.69 -14.53 2.58
C LEU A 232 -2.55 -15.75 2.98
N ARG A 233 -3.03 -16.51 1.99
CA ARG A 233 -3.83 -17.73 2.25
C ARG A 233 -3.04 -18.79 3.01
N ASN A 234 -1.76 -18.96 2.70
CA ASN A 234 -0.90 -19.96 3.33
C ASN A 234 -0.43 -19.56 4.74
N LYS A 235 -0.46 -18.28 5.12
CA LYS A 235 -0.30 -17.88 6.54
C LYS A 235 -1.41 -18.44 7.45
N GLY A 236 -2.59 -18.77 6.88
CA GLY A 236 -3.68 -19.47 7.56
C GLY A 236 -3.53 -21.00 7.61
N ASN A 237 -2.65 -21.58 6.78
CA ASN A 237 -2.34 -23.00 6.76
C ASN A 237 -0.96 -23.22 7.37
N LEU A 238 -0.83 -22.89 8.66
CA LEU A 238 0.30 -23.36 9.44
C LEU A 238 0.36 -24.89 9.34
N ALA A 239 1.54 -25.44 9.07
CA ALA A 239 1.73 -26.88 9.07
C ALA A 239 1.14 -27.50 10.36
N PRO A 240 0.51 -28.69 10.27
CA PRO A 240 -0.07 -29.35 11.42
C PRO A 240 0.93 -29.39 12.59
N LEU A 241 0.50 -28.96 13.77
CA LEU A 241 1.38 -28.91 14.94
C LEU A 241 1.91 -30.31 15.24
N THR A 242 3.23 -30.45 15.28
CA THR A 242 3.88 -31.65 15.82
C THR A 242 3.62 -31.73 17.34
N ALA A 243 3.69 -32.94 17.90
CA ALA A 243 3.48 -33.13 19.35
C ALA A 243 4.49 -32.31 20.20
N ALA A 244 5.74 -32.22 19.74
CA ALA A 244 6.78 -31.42 20.38
C ALA A 244 6.46 -29.92 20.35
N GLU A 245 5.96 -29.41 19.22
CA GLU A 245 5.60 -28.00 19.08
C GLU A 245 4.36 -27.64 19.90
N ARG A 246 3.38 -28.56 19.98
CA ARG A 246 2.22 -28.41 20.85
C ARG A 246 2.63 -28.30 22.33
N GLN A 247 3.62 -29.08 22.76
CA GLN A 247 4.12 -29.02 24.13
C GLN A 247 4.87 -27.72 24.42
N ARG A 248 5.66 -27.21 23.46
CA ARG A 248 6.31 -25.89 23.57
C ARG A 248 5.31 -24.74 23.66
N LEU A 249 4.28 -24.73 22.82
CA LEU A 249 3.24 -23.70 22.84
C LEU A 249 2.41 -23.75 24.14
N LYS A 250 2.16 -24.97 24.67
CA LYS A 250 1.51 -25.15 25.96
C LYS A 250 2.34 -24.58 27.12
N GLN A 251 3.66 -24.79 27.11
CA GLN A 251 4.57 -24.23 28.12
C GLN A 251 4.65 -22.70 28.07
N ARG A 252 4.53 -22.12 26.86
CA ARG A 252 4.61 -20.67 26.63
C ARG A 252 3.25 -19.94 26.73
N GLY A 253 2.15 -20.66 26.98
CA GLY A 253 0.81 -20.06 26.97
C GLY A 253 0.41 -19.47 25.60
N ALA A 254 0.98 -19.99 24.51
CA ALA A 254 0.79 -19.46 23.17
C ALA A 254 -0.33 -20.18 22.41
N CYS A 255 -0.99 -19.45 21.52
CA CYS A 255 -2.12 -19.93 20.76
C CYS A 255 -1.73 -21.05 19.78
N TYR A 256 -2.40 -22.21 19.87
CA TYR A 256 -2.16 -23.32 18.94
C TYR A 256 -2.57 -23.02 17.49
N ARG A 257 -3.35 -21.95 17.26
CA ARG A 257 -3.92 -21.61 15.95
C ARG A 257 -3.08 -20.58 15.19
N CYS A 258 -2.51 -19.58 15.87
CA CYS A 258 -1.69 -18.54 15.25
C CYS A 258 -0.24 -18.50 15.78
N ARG A 259 0.11 -19.34 16.78
CA ARG A 259 1.42 -19.45 17.44
C ARG A 259 1.92 -18.18 18.14
N GLN A 260 1.05 -17.19 18.32
CA GLN A 260 1.33 -15.97 19.09
C GLN A 260 1.07 -16.21 20.58
N ASP A 261 1.85 -15.55 21.43
CA ASP A 261 1.69 -15.51 22.87
C ASP A 261 0.55 -14.56 23.31
N GLY A 262 0.15 -14.68 24.57
CA GLY A 262 -0.86 -13.81 25.19
C GLY A 262 -2.33 -14.26 25.06
N HIS A 263 -2.64 -15.32 24.30
CA HIS A 263 -4.00 -15.89 24.23
C HIS A 263 -3.98 -17.37 23.89
N MET A 264 -5.00 -18.12 24.33
CA MET A 264 -5.17 -19.52 23.95
C MET A 264 -5.97 -19.68 22.65
N ALA A 265 -5.94 -20.86 22.02
CA ALA A 265 -6.63 -21.11 20.75
C ALA A 265 -8.15 -20.81 20.77
N ARG A 266 -8.77 -20.82 21.96
CA ARG A 266 -10.19 -20.47 22.18
C ARG A 266 -10.45 -18.96 22.15
N GLU A 267 -9.42 -18.16 22.44
CA GLU A 267 -9.45 -16.68 22.49
C GLU A 267 -8.86 -16.07 21.20
N CYS A 268 -8.53 -16.91 20.22
CA CYS A 268 -7.88 -16.49 19.01
C CYS A 268 -8.86 -15.81 18.05
N GLY A 269 -8.76 -14.49 17.93
CA GLY A 269 -9.55 -13.67 17.00
C GLY A 269 -9.39 -14.04 15.52
N ASN A 270 -8.30 -14.75 15.15
CA ASN A 270 -8.09 -15.26 13.79
C ASN A 270 -8.95 -16.50 13.46
N GLY A 271 -9.85 -16.91 14.36
CA GLY A 271 -10.58 -18.16 14.27
C GLY A 271 -11.99 -18.12 13.68
N SER A 272 -12.58 -16.95 13.49
CA SER A 272 -13.99 -16.78 13.15
C SER A 272 -14.22 -15.66 12.13
N LEU A 273 -13.89 -15.89 10.86
CA LEU A 273 -14.60 -15.21 9.76
C LEU A 273 -15.93 -15.94 9.47
N LYS A 274 -16.76 -16.10 10.51
CA LYS A 274 -18.19 -16.39 10.42
C LYS A 274 -18.89 -15.76 11.63
N ASN A 275 -19.85 -14.89 11.33
CA ASN A 275 -20.83 -14.23 12.20
C ASN A 275 -20.32 -13.04 13.03
N ILE A 276 -20.50 -11.84 12.48
CA ILE A 276 -20.78 -10.63 13.26
C ILE A 276 -22.27 -10.73 13.63
N PRO A 277 -22.67 -10.90 14.90
CA PRO A 277 -24.01 -10.52 15.31
C PRO A 277 -24.06 -9.00 15.32
N MET A 278 -25.04 -8.44 14.60
CA MET A 278 -25.48 -7.07 14.83
C MET A 278 -25.90 -6.96 16.29
N THR A 279 -25.39 -5.96 17.00
CA THR A 279 -26.04 -5.45 18.19
C THR A 279 -26.66 -4.11 17.82
N GLU A 280 -27.97 -4.15 17.61
CA GLU A 280 -28.87 -3.02 17.84
C GLU A 280 -28.84 -2.67 19.34
N ASP A 281 -28.91 -1.37 19.61
CA ASP A 281 -29.45 -0.67 20.79
C ASP A 281 -28.98 -1.03 22.22
N ALA A 282 -28.25 -0.07 22.80
CA ALA A 282 -28.65 0.65 24.03
C ALA A 282 -27.86 1.97 24.15
#